data_AF-A0A087HC07-F1
#
_entry.id   AF-A0A087HC07-F1
#
_cell.length_a   1.000
_cell.length_b   1.000
_cell.length_c   1.000
_cell.angle_alpha   90.00
_cell.angle_beta   90.00
_cell.angle_gamma   90.00
#
_symmetry.space_group_name_H-M   'P 1'
#
loop_
_entity.id
_entity.type
_entity.pdbx_description
1 polymer ?
#
loop_
_entity_poly.entity_id
_entity_poly.type
_entity_poly.pdbx_seq_one_letter_code
_entity_poly.pdbx_strand_id
1 'polypeptide(L)'
;MAKRIFTMLECQSSLENFSPFIDIKRTKLFSDESVTTDSTCLFSNAFLGFPQLPEEPNRDLDKSVLCRICVRLPDGRRVERNFLKTESVQLLWSFCYSQIDQKKPFKLIQAFPGSYKTLHYGSNTTFEQSGLANSVVSVTWVLD
;
A
#
# COMPACT_ATOMS: atom_id res chain seq x y z
N MET A 1 -0.20 -35.36 51.18
CA MET A 1 0.04 -33.90 51.06
C MET A 1 0.05 -33.53 49.58
N ALA A 2 -0.71 -32.48 49.26
CA ALA A 2 -0.88 -31.73 48.01
C ALA A 2 -0.52 -32.37 46.65
N LYS A 3 -1.58 -32.66 45.87
CA LYS A 3 -1.57 -32.90 44.42
C LYS A 3 -1.42 -31.54 43.70
N ARG A 4 -0.50 -31.42 42.75
CA ARG A 4 -0.47 -30.28 41.81
C ARG A 4 -1.27 -30.63 40.56
N ILE A 5 -2.23 -29.77 40.30
CA ILE A 5 -3.29 -29.87 39.29
C ILE A 5 -2.72 -29.47 37.93
N PHE A 6 -3.03 -30.28 36.92
CA PHE A 6 -2.88 -29.95 35.50
C PHE A 6 -3.96 -28.96 35.09
N THR A 7 -3.60 -27.87 34.43
CA THR A 7 -4.54 -27.07 33.65
C THR A 7 -4.13 -27.13 32.19
N MET A 8 -4.89 -27.91 31.43
CA MET A 8 -4.92 -27.85 29.98
C MET A 8 -5.49 -26.49 29.57
N LEU A 9 -4.85 -25.80 28.63
CA LEU A 9 -5.52 -24.74 27.87
C LEU A 9 -5.52 -25.15 26.41
N GLU A 10 -6.74 -25.30 25.92
CA GLU A 10 -7.16 -25.87 24.65
C GLU A 10 -6.58 -25.15 23.43
N CYS A 11 -6.11 -25.97 22.47
CA CYS A 11 -6.18 -25.63 21.06
C CYS A 11 -7.63 -25.80 20.60
N GLN A 12 -8.28 -24.73 20.14
CA GLN A 12 -9.46 -24.85 19.27
C GLN A 12 -9.33 -23.88 18.08
N SER A 13 -9.40 -24.48 16.90
CA SER A 13 -9.57 -23.90 15.59
C SER A 13 -10.99 -23.38 15.37
N SER A 14 -11.17 -22.29 14.63
CA SER A 14 -12.36 -22.13 13.79
C SER A 14 -12.04 -21.26 12.56
N LEU A 15 -12.07 -21.91 11.40
CA LEU A 15 -12.30 -21.26 10.12
C LEU A 15 -13.72 -20.66 10.10
N GLU A 16 -13.93 -19.77 9.13
CA GLU A 16 -15.24 -19.33 8.59
C GLU A 16 -15.97 -18.22 9.36
N ASN A 17 -15.84 -16.98 8.88
CA ASN A 17 -16.91 -16.41 8.06
C ASN A 17 -16.47 -15.09 7.42
N PHE A 18 -16.39 -15.12 6.09
CA PHE A 18 -16.43 -13.92 5.27
C PHE A 18 -17.80 -13.25 5.41
N SER A 19 -17.85 -11.99 5.83
CA SER A 19 -18.55 -11.00 5.01
C SER A 19 -18.24 -9.56 5.42
N PRO A 20 -18.04 -8.66 4.44
CA PRO A 20 -17.86 -7.24 4.66
C PRO A 20 -19.23 -6.57 4.74
N PHE A 21 -19.54 -5.97 5.88
CA PHE A 21 -20.73 -5.15 6.05
C PHE A 21 -20.30 -3.69 6.23
N ILE A 22 -20.13 -2.98 5.11
CA ILE A 22 -20.16 -1.51 5.14
C ILE A 22 -21.60 -1.11 4.78
N ASP A 23 -22.32 -0.76 5.82
CA ASP A 23 -23.69 -0.29 5.79
C ASP A 23 -23.71 1.19 5.36
N ILE A 24 -23.93 1.47 4.07
CA ILE A 24 -24.18 2.84 3.60
C ILE A 24 -25.53 2.89 2.90
N LYS A 25 -26.50 3.33 3.71
CA LYS A 25 -27.78 3.98 3.39
C LYS A 25 -28.03 4.26 1.90
N ARG A 26 -28.97 3.46 1.38
CA ARG A 26 -29.84 3.71 0.21
C ARG A 26 -30.51 5.10 0.29
N THR A 27 -30.18 5.99 -0.66
CA THR A 27 -31.01 7.15 -1.03
C THR A 27 -31.32 7.09 -2.53
N LYS A 28 -32.49 7.61 -2.88
CA LYS A 28 -33.41 7.20 -3.94
C LYS A 28 -33.20 7.97 -5.26
N LEU A 29 -32.96 7.23 -6.34
CA LEU A 29 -33.39 7.36 -7.76
C LEU A 29 -33.76 8.72 -8.43
N PHE A 30 -33.41 8.76 -9.74
CA PHE A 30 -33.76 9.65 -10.88
C PHE A 30 -32.77 10.79 -11.18
N SER A 31 -32.30 11.04 -12.40
CA SER A 31 -32.92 10.94 -13.74
C SER A 31 -31.90 10.77 -14.91
N ASP A 32 -32.46 10.51 -16.09
CA ASP A 32 -31.94 9.99 -17.37
C ASP A 32 -30.95 10.87 -18.18
N GLU A 33 -30.22 10.16 -19.07
CA GLU A 33 -29.64 10.52 -20.39
C GLU A 33 -28.59 11.67 -20.57
N SER A 34 -27.36 11.30 -20.93
CA SER A 34 -26.76 11.53 -22.28
C SER A 34 -25.25 11.19 -22.35
N VAL A 35 -24.90 10.59 -23.48
CA VAL A 35 -23.59 10.06 -23.94
C VAL A 35 -22.47 11.12 -23.93
N THR A 36 -21.23 10.78 -23.55
CA THR A 36 -20.05 10.56 -24.46
C THR A 36 -18.78 10.23 -23.65
N THR A 37 -18.02 9.27 -24.18
CA THR A 37 -16.70 8.72 -23.79
C THR A 37 -15.67 9.65 -23.12
N ASP A 38 -15.15 9.23 -21.96
CA ASP A 38 -13.70 8.99 -21.78
C ASP A 38 -13.48 7.95 -20.67
N SER A 39 -13.03 6.77 -21.06
CA SER A 39 -12.90 5.58 -20.19
C SER A 39 -11.51 5.48 -19.56
N THR A 40 -11.02 6.56 -18.95
CA THR A 40 -9.98 6.44 -17.92
C THR A 40 -10.68 6.22 -16.59
N CYS A 41 -11.08 4.97 -16.36
CA CYS A 41 -11.71 4.54 -15.13
C CYS A 41 -10.78 4.81 -13.95
N LEU A 42 -11.15 5.83 -13.17
CA LEU A 42 -10.80 6.01 -11.76
C LEU A 42 -11.29 4.77 -10.99
N PHE A 43 -10.69 3.59 -11.22
CA PHE A 43 -10.73 2.53 -10.23
C PHE A 43 -9.92 3.05 -9.05
N SER A 44 -10.63 3.76 -8.17
CA SER A 44 -10.07 4.30 -6.95
C SER A 44 -9.33 3.19 -6.23
N ASN A 45 -8.09 3.48 -5.85
CA ASN A 45 -7.21 2.63 -5.03
C ASN A 45 -7.93 2.05 -3.78
N ALA A 46 -9.09 2.62 -3.42
CA ALA A 46 -10.07 2.13 -2.46
C ALA A 46 -10.46 0.64 -2.63
N PHE A 47 -10.51 0.07 -3.84
CA PHE A 47 -10.86 -1.35 -4.02
C PHE A 47 -9.80 -2.32 -3.44
N LEU A 48 -8.56 -1.87 -3.28
CA LEU A 48 -7.47 -2.65 -2.65
C LEU A 48 -7.10 -2.14 -1.25
N GLY A 49 -7.88 -1.20 -0.70
CA GLY A 49 -7.60 -0.58 0.59
C GLY A 49 -6.38 0.33 0.58
N PHE A 50 -5.84 0.68 -0.59
CA PHE A 50 -4.72 1.62 -0.72
C PHE A 50 -5.22 3.07 -0.61
N PRO A 51 -4.52 3.94 0.14
CA PRO A 51 -4.89 5.36 0.22
C PRO A 51 -4.77 6.03 -1.16
N GLN A 52 -5.59 7.06 -1.39
CA GLN A 52 -5.47 7.90 -2.58
C GLN A 52 -4.11 8.63 -2.57
N LEU A 53 -3.44 8.64 -3.73
CA LEU A 53 -2.20 9.40 -3.88
C LEU A 53 -2.50 10.89 -3.91
N PRO A 54 -1.87 11.71 -3.05
CA PRO A 54 -1.94 13.16 -3.16
C PRO A 54 -1.26 13.65 -4.45
N GLU A 55 -1.28 14.94 -4.71
CA GLU A 55 -0.43 15.55 -5.74
C GLU A 55 1.06 15.43 -5.35
N GLU A 56 1.96 15.37 -6.33
CA GLU A 56 3.39 15.36 -6.02
C GLU A 56 3.81 16.73 -5.45
N PRO A 57 4.49 16.79 -4.29
CA PRO A 57 4.95 18.06 -3.74
C PRO A 57 5.96 18.73 -4.67
N ASN A 58 5.93 20.06 -4.71
CA ASN A 58 6.84 20.84 -5.55
C ASN A 58 8.30 20.54 -5.16
N ARG A 59 9.12 20.28 -6.18
CA ARG A 59 10.56 20.00 -6.07
C ARG A 59 11.37 21.13 -5.41
N ASP A 60 10.85 22.35 -5.43
CA ASP A 60 11.47 23.53 -4.82
C ASP A 60 11.29 23.61 -3.29
N LEU A 61 10.45 22.74 -2.70
CA LEU A 61 10.31 22.65 -1.25
C LEU A 61 11.60 22.14 -0.60
N ASP A 62 11.82 22.51 0.67
CA ASP A 62 13.04 22.15 1.39
C ASP A 62 13.28 20.63 1.44
N LYS A 63 14.52 20.22 1.11
CA LYS A 63 15.03 18.83 1.18
C LYS A 63 15.03 18.29 2.62
N SER A 64 14.95 19.18 3.60
CA SER A 64 14.73 18.78 5.01
C SER A 64 13.34 18.16 5.21
N VAL A 65 12.34 18.53 4.39
CA VAL A 65 10.95 18.06 4.48
C VAL A 65 10.62 17.03 3.40
N LEU A 66 11.21 17.14 2.21
CA LEU A 66 10.99 16.22 1.11
C LEU A 66 11.87 14.97 1.19
N CYS A 67 11.35 13.87 0.65
CA CYS A 67 12.15 12.72 0.27
C CYS A 67 11.83 12.25 -1.15
N ARG A 68 12.87 11.81 -1.86
CA ARG A 68 12.78 11.28 -3.21
C ARG A 68 12.84 9.76 -3.16
N ILE A 69 11.84 9.07 -3.71
CA ILE A 69 11.88 7.60 -3.79
C ILE A 69 12.05 7.19 -5.24
N CYS A 70 13.10 6.42 -5.52
CA CYS A 70 13.29 5.78 -6.82
C CYS A 70 12.78 4.34 -6.74
N VAL A 71 11.85 3.99 -7.63
CA VAL A 71 11.25 2.66 -7.71
C VAL A 71 11.74 1.95 -8.96
N ARG A 72 12.30 0.76 -8.78
CA ARG A 72 12.60 -0.19 -9.86
C ARG A 72 11.37 -1.08 -10.07
N LEU A 73 10.73 -0.93 -11.22
CA LEU A 73 9.56 -1.71 -11.58
C LEU A 73 9.96 -3.09 -12.15
N PRO A 74 9.05 -4.08 -12.13
CA PRO A 74 9.38 -5.43 -12.60
C PRO A 74 9.60 -5.53 -14.11
N ASP A 75 9.16 -4.52 -14.87
CA ASP A 75 9.38 -4.37 -16.31
C ASP A 75 10.76 -3.77 -16.65
N GLY A 76 11.60 -3.52 -15.63
CA GLY A 76 12.92 -2.93 -15.77
C GLY A 76 12.95 -1.40 -15.79
N ARG A 77 11.78 -0.74 -15.83
CA ARG A 77 11.71 0.73 -15.75
C ARG A 77 12.09 1.23 -14.36
N ARG A 78 12.53 2.49 -14.31
CA ARG A 78 12.72 3.24 -13.07
C ARG A 78 11.81 4.45 -13.09
N VAL A 79 10.97 4.55 -12.07
CA VAL A 79 10.10 5.69 -11.84
C VAL A 79 10.49 6.34 -10.54
N GLU A 80 10.17 7.62 -10.42
CA GLU A 80 10.55 8.40 -9.27
C GLU A 80 9.42 9.33 -8.88
N ARG A 81 9.30 9.54 -7.58
CA ARG A 81 8.33 10.47 -7.03
C ARG A 81 8.86 11.10 -5.74
N ASN A 82 8.56 12.37 -5.56
CA ASN A 82 8.78 13.06 -4.30
C ASN A 82 7.59 12.82 -3.35
N PHE A 83 7.90 12.73 -2.07
CA PHE A 83 6.95 12.60 -0.96
C PHE A 83 7.37 13.52 0.17
N LEU A 84 6.45 13.81 1.08
CA LEU A 84 6.82 14.42 2.36
C LEU A 84 7.41 13.33 3.28
N LYS A 85 8.47 13.66 4.01
CA LYS A 85 9.06 12.74 5.00
C LYS A 85 8.08 12.26 6.07
N THR A 86 7.08 13.09 6.36
CA THR A 86 6.00 12.85 7.33
C THR A 86 4.86 11.99 6.77
N GLU A 87 4.81 11.77 5.46
CA GLU A 87 3.77 10.94 4.84
C GLU A 87 3.96 9.46 5.17
N SER A 88 2.85 8.72 5.14
CA SER A 88 2.81 7.28 5.39
C SER A 88 3.45 6.50 4.24
N VAL A 89 4.22 5.47 4.59
CA VAL A 89 4.79 4.51 3.63
C VAL A 89 3.70 3.80 2.81
N GLN A 90 2.44 3.77 3.28
CA GLN A 90 1.32 3.24 2.50
C GLN A 90 1.13 3.97 1.15
N LEU A 91 1.47 5.25 1.05
CA LEU A 91 1.43 5.98 -0.23
C LEU A 91 2.40 5.41 -1.26
N LEU A 92 3.53 4.84 -0.83
CA LEU A 92 4.46 4.17 -1.74
C LEU A 92 3.81 2.95 -2.40
N TRP A 93 3.00 2.20 -1.64
CA TRP A 93 2.26 1.05 -2.19
C TRP A 93 1.23 1.50 -3.22
N SER A 94 0.47 2.56 -2.90
CA SER A 94 -0.47 3.18 -3.85
C SER A 94 0.24 3.62 -5.13
N PHE A 95 1.43 4.22 -5.00
CA PHE A 95 2.23 4.69 -6.14
C PHE A 95 2.70 3.51 -6.99
N CYS A 96 3.31 2.49 -6.38
CA CYS A 96 3.74 1.30 -7.11
C CYS A 96 2.58 0.64 -7.85
N TYR A 97 1.43 0.48 -7.19
CA TYR A 97 0.24 -0.09 -7.82
C TYR A 97 -0.24 0.74 -9.02
N SER A 98 -0.16 2.08 -8.96
CA SER A 98 -0.55 2.94 -10.09
C SER A 98 0.42 2.91 -11.27
N GLN A 99 1.64 2.38 -11.10
CA GLN A 99 2.68 2.34 -12.13
C GLN A 99 2.76 0.98 -12.83
N ILE A 100 2.02 -0.01 -12.33
CA ILE A 100 2.08 -1.39 -12.76
C ILE A 100 0.77 -1.76 -13.44
N ASP A 101 0.84 -2.16 -14.70
CA ASP A 101 -0.36 -2.49 -15.49
C ASP A 101 -1.01 -3.83 -15.06
N GLN A 102 -0.22 -4.71 -14.45
CA GLN A 102 -0.68 -6.03 -14.03
C GLN A 102 -1.12 -6.00 -12.57
N LYS A 103 -2.39 -6.30 -12.30
CA LYS A 103 -2.96 -6.46 -10.94
C LYS A 103 -2.48 -7.75 -10.25
N LYS A 104 -1.22 -8.12 -10.43
CA LYS A 104 -0.59 -9.26 -9.77
C LYS A 104 -0.12 -8.87 -8.37
N PRO A 105 -0.15 -9.80 -7.40
CA PRO A 105 0.45 -9.57 -6.10
C PRO A 105 1.94 -9.23 -6.22
N PHE A 106 2.37 -8.20 -5.49
CA PHE A 106 3.77 -7.78 -5.48
C PHE A 106 4.21 -7.45 -4.05
N LYS A 107 5.53 -7.43 -3.86
CA LYS A 107 6.19 -6.97 -2.65
C LYS A 107 7.18 -5.86 -2.99
N LEU A 108 7.42 -5.00 -2.01
CA LEU A 108 8.43 -3.95 -2.10
C LEU A 108 9.67 -4.34 -1.30
N ILE A 109 10.84 -4.12 -1.90
CA ILE A 109 12.13 -4.44 -1.29
C ILE A 109 12.98 -3.20 -1.31
N GLN A 110 13.41 -2.74 -0.14
CA GLN A 110 14.42 -1.70 -0.01
C GLN A 110 15.80 -2.34 -0.17
N ALA A 111 16.57 -1.84 -1.14
CA ALA A 111 17.93 -2.30 -1.37
C ALA A 111 18.88 -1.61 -0.40
N PHE A 112 19.68 -2.40 0.32
CA PHE A 112 20.81 -1.93 1.10
C PHE A 112 22.11 -2.55 0.56
N PRO A 113 23.26 -1.90 0.74
CA PRO A 113 24.53 -2.55 0.45
C PRO A 113 24.68 -3.84 1.27
N GLY A 114 24.77 -5.00 0.61
CA GLY A 114 24.96 -6.30 1.26
C GLY A 114 23.72 -6.90 1.94
N SER A 115 22.56 -6.25 1.89
CA SER A 115 21.32 -6.77 2.48
C SER A 115 20.07 -6.20 1.81
N TYR A 116 18.91 -6.73 2.14
CA TYR A 116 17.64 -6.17 1.69
C TYR A 116 16.60 -6.24 2.80
N LYS A 117 15.67 -5.28 2.79
CA LYS A 117 14.54 -5.25 3.72
C LYS A 117 13.26 -5.34 2.91
N THR A 118 12.46 -6.36 3.18
CA THR A 118 11.10 -6.44 2.66
C THR A 118 10.23 -5.43 3.41
N LEU A 119 9.48 -4.64 2.67
CA LEU A 119 8.47 -3.74 3.24
C LEU A 119 7.15 -4.51 3.31
N HIS A 120 6.49 -4.44 4.46
CA HIS A 120 5.16 -5.00 4.66
C HIS A 120 4.10 -3.91 4.51
N TYR A 121 3.01 -4.24 3.82
CA TYR A 121 1.84 -3.38 3.77
C TYR A 121 1.19 -3.32 5.16
N GLY A 122 0.66 -2.15 5.54
CA GLY A 122 -0.01 -1.94 6.84
C GLY A 122 0.86 -1.35 7.95
N SER A 123 2.17 -1.17 7.75
CA SER A 123 2.98 -0.39 8.70
C SER A 123 2.60 1.10 8.64
N ASN A 124 2.04 1.63 9.72
CA ASN A 124 1.66 3.05 9.84
C ASN A 124 2.86 3.95 10.18
N THR A 125 4.02 3.68 9.58
CA THR A 125 5.25 4.46 9.76
C THR A 125 5.40 5.51 8.67
N THR A 126 6.06 6.62 8.98
CA THR A 126 6.39 7.64 7.98
C THR A 126 7.60 7.23 7.12
N PHE A 127 7.82 7.92 6.00
CA PHE A 127 9.04 7.73 5.19
C PHE A 127 10.34 8.00 5.96
N GLU A 128 10.33 8.97 6.88
CA GLU A 128 11.47 9.26 7.75
C GLU A 128 11.72 8.14 8.76
N GLN A 129 10.68 7.72 9.49
CA GLN A 129 10.79 6.70 10.53
C GLN A 129 11.15 5.32 9.98
N SER A 130 10.70 5.02 8.76
CA SER A 130 10.99 3.73 8.10
C SER A 130 12.40 3.63 7.53
N GLY A 131 13.12 4.75 7.44
CA GLY A 131 14.42 4.84 6.77
C GLY A 131 14.32 4.76 5.25
N LEU A 132 13.14 5.00 4.67
CA LEU A 132 12.93 4.97 3.22
C LEU A 132 13.26 6.30 2.54
N ALA A 133 13.35 7.39 3.28
CA ALA A 133 13.67 8.69 2.71
C ALA A 133 14.93 8.65 1.83
N ASN A 134 14.82 9.11 0.58
CA ASN A 134 15.93 9.16 -0.39
C ASN A 134 16.48 7.79 -0.81
N SER A 135 15.71 6.72 -0.64
CA SER A 135 16.13 5.34 -0.94
C SER A 135 15.66 4.85 -2.31
N VAL A 136 16.23 3.70 -2.71
CA VAL A 136 15.81 2.94 -3.88
C VAL A 136 15.03 1.71 -3.43
N VAL A 137 13.83 1.57 -3.96
CA VAL A 137 12.91 0.45 -3.69
C VAL A 137 12.73 -0.34 -4.98
N SER A 138 12.67 -1.66 -4.87
CA SER A 138 12.38 -2.56 -5.99
C SER A 138 11.03 -3.22 -5.79
N VAL A 139 10.22 -3.24 -6.84
CA VAL A 139 8.98 -4.02 -6.89
C VAL A 139 9.34 -5.41 -7.40
N THR A 140 8.87 -6.44 -6.71
CA THR A 140 9.03 -7.82 -7.15
C THR A 140 7.68 -8.52 -7.12
N TRP A 141 7.38 -9.32 -8.13
CA TRP A 141 6.21 -10.19 -8.09
C TRP A 141 6.33 -11.20 -6.95
N VAL A 142 5.20 -11.47 -6.29
CA VAL A 142 5.11 -12.64 -5.44
C VAL A 142 4.83 -13.82 -6.37
N LEU A 143 5.73 -14.80 -6.37
CA LEU A 143 5.46 -16.09 -7.00
C LEU A 143 4.56 -16.84 -6.01
N ASP A 144 3.37 -17.21 -6.45
CA ASP A 144 2.48 -18.12 -5.72
C ASP A 144 3.10 -19.53 -5.62
#